data_AF-A0A6B2CVQ2-F1
#
_entry.id   AF-A0A6B2CVQ2-F1
#
_cell.length_a   1.000
_cell.length_b   1.000
_cell.length_c   1.000
_cell.angle_alpha   90.00
_cell.angle_beta   90.00
_cell.angle_gamma   90.00
#
_symmetry.space_group_name_H-M   'P 1'
#
loop_
_entity.id
_entity.type
_entity.pdbx_description
1 polymer ?
#
loop_
_entity_poly.entity_id
_entity_poly.type
_entity_poly.pdbx_seq_one_letter_code
_entity_poly.pdbx_strand_id
1 'polypeptide(L)'
;MKVKLLPLQVFSLLDEVDRRLLCLSARAEAKSLPFLTGLSKSAVYRRLARLRSLGFDGEGVYLPFASIDHTLKLLEKPILVISREGCVYIPDNCDFRCHSCPLYGQHMRALTKALPDVCSCLWPPDIVKALQGRILERLGRGFEVEF
;
A
#
# COMPACT_ATOMS: atom_id res chain seq x y z
N MET A 1 13.09 2.51 0.99
CA MET A 1 11.92 1.66 0.70
C MET A 1 11.38 2.00 -0.69
N LYS A 2 10.90 1.03 -1.48
CA LYS A 2 10.43 1.31 -2.86
C LYS A 2 8.97 1.80 -2.86
N VAL A 3 8.65 2.72 -3.76
CA VAL A 3 7.25 3.08 -4.07
C VAL A 3 6.87 2.41 -5.37
N LYS A 4 5.68 1.82 -5.42
CA LYS A 4 5.14 1.11 -6.57
C LYS A 4 3.76 1.68 -6.92
N LEU A 5 3.59 2.04 -8.18
CA LEU A 5 2.33 2.53 -8.71
C LEU A 5 1.62 1.37 -9.40
N LEU A 6 0.41 1.05 -8.97
CA LEU A 6 -0.40 -0.01 -9.55
C LEU A 6 -1.76 0.55 -10.02
N PRO A 7 -2.40 -0.01 -11.05
CA PRO A 7 -3.74 0.42 -11.44
C PRO A 7 -4.74 0.25 -10.30
N LEU A 8 -5.67 1.19 -10.11
CA LEU A 8 -6.69 1.13 -9.04
C LEU A 8 -7.43 -0.22 -9.00
N GLN A 9 -7.73 -0.78 -10.17
CA GLN A 9 -8.46 -2.04 -10.32
C GLN A 9 -7.73 -3.19 -9.63
N VAL A 10 -6.40 -3.17 -9.61
CA VAL A 10 -5.59 -4.21 -8.96
C VAL A 10 -5.84 -4.25 -7.44
N PHE A 11 -6.08 -3.11 -6.80
CA PHE A 11 -6.39 -3.06 -5.36
C PHE A 11 -7.75 -3.67 -5.03
N SER A 12 -8.75 -3.52 -5.92
CA SER A 12 -10.07 -4.14 -5.73
C SER A 12 -10.06 -5.67 -5.79
N LEU A 13 -9.00 -6.27 -6.34
CA LEU A 13 -8.83 -7.73 -6.42
C LEU A 13 -8.27 -8.35 -5.13
N LEU A 14 -7.91 -7.53 -4.14
CA LEU A 14 -7.33 -7.97 -2.87
C LEU A 14 -8.43 -8.30 -1.86
N ASP A 15 -8.52 -9.57 -1.48
CA ASP A 15 -9.31 -9.99 -0.32
C ASP A 15 -8.50 -9.81 0.98
N GLU A 16 -9.14 -10.06 2.13
CA GLU A 16 -8.48 -9.96 3.44
C GLU A 16 -7.31 -10.95 3.60
N VAL A 17 -7.46 -12.14 3.02
CA VAL A 17 -6.45 -13.20 3.08
C VAL A 17 -5.22 -12.80 2.27
N ASP A 18 -5.41 -12.17 1.12
CA ASP A 18 -4.34 -11.64 0.27
C ASP A 18 -3.57 -10.54 0.99
N ARG A 19 -4.27 -9.58 1.60
CA ARG A 19 -3.65 -8.52 2.40
C ARG A 19 -2.82 -9.13 3.52
N ARG A 20 -3.37 -10.08 4.27
CA ARG A 20 -2.65 -10.80 5.33
C ARG A 20 -1.43 -11.55 4.80
N LEU A 21 -1.55 -12.24 3.67
CA LEU A 21 -0.44 -12.95 3.02
C LEU A 21 0.68 -11.99 2.61
N LEU A 22 0.34 -10.86 2.00
CA LEU A 22 1.30 -9.81 1.64
C LEU A 22 2.06 -9.31 2.88
N CYS A 23 1.34 -8.98 3.94
CA CYS A 23 1.94 -8.56 5.20
C CYS A 23 2.87 -9.61 5.80
N LEU A 24 2.45 -10.88 5.84
CA LEU A 24 3.25 -11.96 6.40
C LEU A 24 4.46 -12.30 5.52
N SER A 25 4.33 -12.20 4.20
CA SER A 25 5.42 -12.52 3.25
C SER A 25 6.64 -11.61 3.39
N ALA A 26 6.47 -10.41 3.93
CA ALA A 26 7.57 -9.50 4.23
C ALA A 26 8.27 -9.80 5.57
N ARG A 27 7.66 -10.61 6.44
CA ARG A 27 8.12 -10.85 7.83
C ARG A 27 8.47 -12.31 8.11
N ALA A 28 8.02 -13.21 7.26
CA ALA A 28 8.13 -14.65 7.46
C ALA A 28 8.55 -15.36 6.16
N GLU A 29 9.28 -16.45 6.31
CA GLU A 29 9.66 -17.29 5.18
C GLU A 29 8.43 -17.95 4.54
N ALA A 30 8.46 -18.17 3.23
CA ALA A 30 7.37 -18.79 2.49
C ALA A 30 6.93 -20.16 3.05
N LYS A 31 7.86 -20.88 3.72
CA LYS A 31 7.59 -22.18 4.34
C LYS A 31 6.70 -22.13 5.57
N SER A 32 6.67 -21.02 6.32
CA SER A 32 5.86 -20.86 7.53
C SER A 32 4.49 -20.23 7.27
N LEU A 33 4.30 -19.61 6.10
CA LEU A 33 3.04 -18.96 5.72
C LEU A 33 1.80 -19.88 5.76
N PRO A 34 1.85 -21.17 5.34
CA PRO A 34 0.70 -22.07 5.46
C PRO A 34 0.20 -22.20 6.90
N PHE A 35 1.13 -22.33 7.86
CA PHE A 35 0.81 -22.42 9.29
C PHE A 35 0.23 -21.10 9.82
N LEU A 36 0.82 -19.95 9.46
CA LEU A 36 0.39 -18.63 9.95
C LEU A 36 -0.95 -18.16 9.38
N THR A 37 -1.38 -18.73 8.25
CA THR A 37 -2.63 -18.38 7.56
C THR A 37 -3.71 -19.45 7.67
N GLY A 38 -3.37 -20.66 8.13
CA GLY A 38 -4.28 -21.81 8.11
C GLY A 38 -4.58 -22.33 6.71
N LEU A 39 -3.88 -21.85 5.67
CA LEU A 39 -4.07 -22.26 4.29
C LEU A 39 -3.20 -23.47 3.96
N SER A 40 -3.64 -24.26 2.98
CA SER A 40 -2.77 -25.29 2.40
C SER A 40 -1.57 -24.66 1.70
N LYS A 41 -0.45 -25.40 1.65
CA LYS A 41 0.76 -24.97 0.94
C LYS A 41 0.44 -24.51 -0.49
N SER A 42 -0.28 -25.34 -1.26
CA SER A 42 -0.66 -25.01 -2.64
C SER A 42 -1.52 -23.74 -2.75
N ALA A 43 -2.42 -23.48 -1.81
CA ALA A 43 -3.21 -22.24 -1.79
C ALA A 43 -2.33 -21.00 -1.57
N VAL A 44 -1.40 -21.06 -0.62
CA VAL A 44 -0.44 -19.97 -0.34
C VAL A 44 0.39 -19.64 -1.59
N TYR A 45 1.04 -20.64 -2.19
CA TYR A 45 1.91 -20.40 -3.35
C TYR A 45 1.14 -19.85 -4.56
N ARG A 46 -0.08 -20.37 -4.83
CA ARG A 46 -0.93 -19.83 -5.91
C ARG A 46 -1.34 -18.38 -5.67
N ARG A 47 -1.74 -18.05 -4.44
CA ARG A 47 -2.11 -16.67 -4.07
C ARG A 47 -0.91 -15.73 -4.18
N LEU A 48 0.26 -16.11 -3.65
CA LEU A 48 1.48 -15.30 -3.78
C LEU A 48 1.91 -15.11 -5.23
N ALA A 49 1.82 -16.14 -6.07
CA ALA A 49 2.12 -16.02 -7.50
C ALA A 49 1.16 -15.03 -8.19
N ARG A 50 -0.15 -15.12 -7.91
CA ARG A 50 -1.15 -14.16 -8.39
C ARG A 50 -0.86 -12.73 -7.91
N LEU A 51 -0.50 -12.56 -6.64
CA LEU A 51 -0.21 -11.24 -6.09
C LEU A 51 1.02 -10.60 -6.74
N ARG A 52 2.07 -11.40 -7.00
CA ARG A 52 3.23 -10.95 -7.77
C ARG A 52 2.89 -10.59 -9.20
N SER A 53 2.03 -11.37 -9.88
CA SER A 53 1.59 -11.03 -11.24
C SER A 53 0.76 -9.74 -11.30
N LEU A 54 0.10 -9.39 -10.19
CA LEU A 54 -0.59 -8.13 -10.01
C LEU A 54 0.36 -6.97 -9.63
N GLY A 55 1.66 -7.24 -9.41
CA GLY A 55 2.68 -6.25 -9.08
C GLY A 55 2.94 -6.05 -7.58
N PHE A 56 2.21 -6.76 -6.70
CA PHE A 56 2.49 -6.80 -5.27
C PHE A 56 3.64 -7.75 -4.98
N ASP A 57 4.84 -7.19 -4.83
CA ASP A 57 6.05 -7.99 -4.64
C ASP A 57 6.99 -7.37 -3.60
N GLY A 58 7.04 -7.98 -2.42
CA GLY A 58 7.92 -7.56 -1.33
C GLY A 58 7.58 -6.20 -0.71
N GLU A 59 8.54 -5.68 0.04
CA GLU A 59 8.41 -4.45 0.82
C GLU A 59 8.28 -3.21 -0.08
N GLY A 60 7.36 -2.32 0.28
CA GLY A 60 7.13 -1.08 -0.45
C GLY A 60 5.86 -0.34 -0.03
N VAL A 61 5.73 0.92 -0.48
CA VAL A 61 4.45 1.62 -0.54
C VAL A 61 3.83 1.37 -1.90
N TYR A 62 2.62 0.86 -1.91
CA TYR A 62 1.81 0.65 -3.10
C TYR A 62 0.74 1.73 -3.13
N LEU A 63 0.78 2.52 -4.20
CA LEU A 63 -0.19 3.58 -4.46
C LEU A 63 -0.97 3.29 -5.74
N PRO A 64 -2.25 3.64 -5.79
CA PRO A 64 -3.05 3.44 -6.98
C PRO A 64 -2.88 4.61 -7.94
N PHE A 65 -2.95 4.32 -9.23
CA PHE A 65 -3.19 5.32 -10.25
C PHE A 65 -4.41 4.96 -11.10
N ALA A 66 -5.02 5.97 -11.70
CA ALA A 66 -6.09 5.82 -12.68
C ALA A 66 -5.77 6.65 -13.94
N SER A 67 -6.24 6.20 -15.10
CA SER A 67 -6.25 7.04 -16.30
C SER A 67 -7.61 7.73 -16.38
N ILE A 68 -7.61 9.06 -16.27
CA ILE A 68 -8.80 9.90 -16.32
C ILE A 68 -8.49 11.00 -17.33
N ASP A 69 -9.34 11.15 -18.34
CA ASP A 69 -9.21 12.17 -19.40
C ASP A 69 -7.84 12.20 -20.08
N HIS A 70 -7.30 11.01 -20.42
CA HIS A 70 -5.97 10.81 -21.02
C HIS A 70 -4.78 11.17 -20.13
N THR A 71 -5.00 11.55 -18.88
CA THR A 71 -3.95 11.82 -17.88
C THR A 71 -3.84 10.67 -16.89
N LEU A 72 -2.62 10.31 -16.49
CA LEU A 72 -2.40 9.39 -15.38
C LEU A 72 -2.46 10.16 -14.07
N LYS A 73 -3.48 9.87 -13.27
CA LYS A 73 -3.71 10.49 -11.98
C LYS A 73 -3.32 9.55 -10.85
N LEU A 74 -2.48 10.06 -9.94
CA LEU A 74 -2.09 9.34 -8.73
C LEU A 74 -3.18 9.54 -7.68
N LEU A 75 -3.71 8.44 -7.15
CA LEU A 75 -4.82 8.48 -6.20
C LEU A 75 -4.28 8.46 -4.76
N GLU A 76 -4.97 9.13 -3.85
CA GLU A 76 -4.62 9.12 -2.43
C GLU A 76 -4.93 7.78 -1.76
N LYS A 77 -5.86 6.99 -2.30
CA LYS A 77 -6.31 5.72 -1.74
C LYS A 77 -6.80 4.76 -2.82
N PRO A 78 -6.81 3.44 -2.55
CA PRO A 78 -6.31 2.76 -1.34
C PRO A 78 -4.78 2.71 -1.26
N ILE A 79 -4.21 2.74 -0.05
CA ILE A 79 -2.74 2.62 0.15
C ILE A 79 -2.43 1.28 0.79
N LEU A 80 -1.41 0.59 0.29
CA LEU A 80 -0.84 -0.57 0.98
C LEU A 80 0.63 -0.32 1.29
N VAL A 81 0.99 -0.38 2.57
CA VAL A 81 2.39 -0.30 3.03
C VAL A 81 2.79 -1.68 3.53
N ILE A 82 3.88 -2.20 2.99
CA ILE A 82 4.47 -3.47 3.42
C ILE A 82 5.91 -3.23 3.83
N SER A 83 6.26 -3.56 5.07
CA SER A 83 7.64 -3.61 5.55
C SER A 83 7.86 -4.78 6.49
N ARG A 84 9.12 -5.11 6.80
CA ARG A 84 9.46 -6.08 7.85
C ARG A 84 8.91 -5.71 9.22
N GLU A 85 8.74 -4.43 9.49
CA GLU A 85 8.29 -3.92 10.79
C GLU A 85 6.77 -3.89 10.93
N GLY A 86 6.05 -3.76 9.82
CA GLY A 86 4.61 -3.61 9.85
C GLY A 86 3.98 -3.59 8.47
N CYS A 87 2.67 -3.74 8.46
CA CYS A 87 1.87 -3.72 7.25
C CYS A 87 0.59 -2.95 7.52
N VAL A 88 0.20 -2.10 6.59
CA VAL A 88 -0.97 -1.24 6.72
C VAL A 88 -1.69 -1.17 5.39
N TYR A 89 -2.99 -1.41 5.43
CA TYR A 89 -3.90 -1.21 4.30
C TYR A 89 -4.90 -0.12 4.66
N ILE A 90 -4.91 0.94 3.87
CA ILE A 90 -5.86 2.05 3.97
C ILE A 90 -6.83 1.88 2.80
N PRO A 91 -8.09 1.49 3.03
CA PRO A 91 -9.06 1.34 1.95
C PRO A 91 -9.46 2.69 1.35
N ASP A 92 -10.04 2.66 0.16
CA ASP A 92 -10.61 3.81 -0.55
C ASP A 92 -11.67 4.56 0.25
N ASN A 93 -12.53 3.82 0.94
CA ASN A 93 -13.59 4.36 1.81
C ASN A 93 -13.10 4.83 3.20
N CYS A 94 -11.80 4.77 3.48
CA CYS A 94 -11.26 5.22 4.76
C CYS A 94 -11.38 6.74 4.85
N ASP A 95 -12.12 7.28 5.80
CA ASP A 95 -12.14 8.73 6.02
C ASP A 95 -10.86 9.17 6.77
N PHE A 96 -9.98 9.91 6.08
CA PHE A 96 -8.76 10.47 6.71
C PHE A 96 -9.10 11.60 7.70
N ARG A 97 -10.31 12.14 7.69
CA ARG A 97 -10.79 13.13 8.65
C ARG A 97 -11.23 12.52 9.97
N CYS A 98 -11.22 11.19 10.09
CA CYS A 98 -11.64 10.51 11.29
C CYS A 98 -10.47 10.39 12.29
N HIS A 99 -10.29 11.40 13.14
CA HIS A 99 -9.56 11.23 14.41
C HIS A 99 -10.09 10.06 15.25
N SER A 100 -11.31 9.65 14.95
CA SER A 100 -12.06 8.53 15.52
C SER A 100 -11.73 7.18 14.89
N CYS A 101 -10.89 7.10 13.84
CA CYS A 101 -10.50 5.82 13.26
C CYS A 101 -9.63 5.06 14.29
N PRO A 102 -10.07 3.88 14.78
CA PRO A 102 -9.36 3.15 15.83
C PRO A 102 -7.97 2.68 15.40
N LEU A 103 -7.70 2.66 14.08
CA LEU A 103 -6.43 2.24 13.49
C LEU A 103 -5.55 3.41 13.04
N TYR A 104 -6.01 4.67 13.22
CA TYR A 104 -5.30 5.88 12.80
C TYR A 104 -3.85 5.94 13.29
N GLY A 105 -3.63 5.72 14.60
CA GLY A 105 -2.30 5.75 15.20
C GLY A 105 -1.38 4.61 14.75
N GLN A 106 -1.93 3.49 14.29
CA GLN A 106 -1.18 2.38 13.70
C GLN A 106 -0.80 2.69 12.25
N HIS A 107 -1.75 3.23 11.47
CA HIS A 107 -1.53 3.66 10.10
C HIS A 107 -0.43 4.73 10.02
N MET A 108 -0.50 5.73 10.90
CA MET A 108 0.48 6.82 10.97
C MET A 108 1.87 6.35 11.38
N ARG A 109 1.98 5.48 12.39
CA ARG A 109 3.28 4.93 12.80
C ARG A 109 3.93 4.10 11.71
N ALA A 110 3.14 3.30 10.98
CA ALA A 110 3.67 2.54 9.86
C ALA A 110 4.12 3.46 8.72
N LEU A 111 3.32 4.45 8.33
CA LEU A 111 3.65 5.39 7.26
C LEU A 111 4.89 6.22 7.57
N THR A 112 4.97 6.80 8.76
CA THR A 112 6.13 7.63 9.19
C THR A 112 7.42 6.82 9.31
N LYS A 113 7.38 5.58 9.82
CA LYS A 113 8.55 4.69 9.84
C LYS A 113 8.98 4.27 8.43
N ALA A 114 8.00 4.00 7.58
CA ALA A 114 8.25 3.54 6.23
C ALA A 114 8.74 4.68 5.31
N LEU A 115 8.44 5.93 5.67
CA LEU A 115 8.80 7.16 4.98
C LEU A 115 9.50 8.14 5.95
N PRO A 116 10.70 7.81 6.46
CA PRO A 116 11.38 8.60 7.50
C PRO A 116 11.74 10.02 7.03
N ASP A 117 11.84 10.23 5.72
CA ASP A 117 12.13 11.52 5.09
C ASP A 117 10.90 12.46 5.02
N VAL A 118 9.72 11.99 5.43
CA VAL A 118 8.50 12.79 5.56
C VAL A 118 8.32 13.12 7.03
N CYS A 119 8.25 14.42 7.38
CA CYS A 119 8.20 14.84 8.78
C CYS A 119 7.08 14.11 9.51
N SER A 120 7.40 13.46 10.64
CA SER A 120 6.43 12.82 11.53
C SER A 120 5.44 13.81 12.16
N CYS A 121 5.64 15.11 11.94
CA CYS A 121 4.79 16.21 12.35
C CYS A 121 3.63 16.51 11.38
N LEU A 122 3.63 15.93 10.17
CA LEU A 122 2.60 16.14 9.17
C LEU A 122 1.34 15.31 9.49
N TRP A 123 0.17 15.88 9.22
CA TRP A 123 -1.09 15.15 9.31
C TRP A 123 -1.12 14.06 8.22
N PRO A 124 -1.85 12.93 8.41
CA PRO A 124 -1.90 11.83 7.45
C PRO A 124 -2.21 12.24 6.01
N PRO A 125 -3.21 13.12 5.73
CA PRO A 125 -3.43 13.64 4.39
C PRO A 125 -2.18 14.33 3.83
N ASP A 126 -1.46 15.08 4.66
CA ASP A 126 -0.27 15.82 4.26
C ASP A 126 0.92 14.89 4.02
N ILE A 127 1.02 13.76 4.72
CA ILE A 127 2.04 12.72 4.45
C ILE A 127 1.78 12.09 3.08
N VAL A 128 0.53 11.73 2.79
CA VAL A 128 0.15 11.13 1.50
C VAL A 128 0.38 12.14 0.37
N LYS A 129 -0.07 13.39 0.54
CA LYS A 129 0.17 14.48 -0.43
C LYS A 129 1.65 14.78 -0.63
N ALA A 130 2.44 14.84 0.44
CA ALA A 130 3.89 15.04 0.34
C ALA A 130 4.58 13.89 -0.41
N LEU A 131 4.13 12.64 -0.18
CA LEU A 131 4.62 11.48 -0.90
C LEU A 131 4.26 11.56 -2.39
N GLN A 132 3.00 11.86 -2.70
CA GLN A 132 2.53 12.06 -4.08
C GLN A 132 3.32 13.16 -4.77
N GLY A 133 3.48 14.33 -4.15
CA GLY A 133 4.26 15.45 -4.68
C GLY A 133 5.69 15.04 -5.04
N ARG A 134 6.39 14.31 -4.15
CA ARG A 134 7.75 13.81 -4.44
C ARG A 134 7.80 12.79 -5.58
N ILE A 135 6.78 11.95 -5.69
CA ILE A 135 6.67 10.98 -6.79
C ILE A 135 6.49 11.74 -8.10
N LEU A 136 5.61 12.75 -8.13
CA LEU A 136 5.38 13.58 -9.31
C LEU A 136 6.63 14.39 -9.71
N GLU A 137 7.32 15.01 -8.74
CA GLU A 137 8.59 15.70 -8.97
C GLU A 137 9.63 14.78 -9.63
N ARG A 138 9.68 13.51 -9.23
CA ARG A 138 10.57 12.50 -9.82
C ARG A 138 10.11 11.94 -11.15
N LEU A 139 8.79 11.86 -11.38
CA LEU A 139 8.21 11.34 -12.62
C LEU A 139 8.13 12.39 -13.75
N GLY A 140 8.22 13.68 -13.43
CA GLY A 140 8.20 14.77 -14.40
C GLY A 140 6.78 15.19 -14.83
N ARG A 141 6.69 16.06 -15.86
CA ARG A 141 5.49 16.84 -16.25
C ARG A 141 4.27 16.03 -16.79
N GLY A 142 4.25 14.70 -16.65
CA GLY A 142 3.22 13.82 -17.24
C GLY A 142 2.14 13.30 -16.27
N PHE A 143 2.16 13.73 -15.00
CA PHE A 143 1.30 13.19 -13.95
C PHE A 143 0.69 14.32 -13.11
N GLU A 144 -0.62 14.26 -12.84
CA GLU A 144 -1.35 15.22 -11.99
C GLU A 144 -2.03 14.50 -10.82
N VAL A 145 -2.21 15.17 -9.67
CA VAL A 145 -2.98 14.64 -8.52
C VAL A 145 -4.42 15.12 -8.63
N GLU A 146 -5.39 14.21 -8.49
CA GLU A 146 -6.78 14.59 -8.23
C GLU A 146 -7.04 14.50 -6.72
N PHE A 147 -7.56 15.58 -6.14
CA PHE A 147 -7.84 15.74 -4.71
C PHE A 147 -9.26 15.31 -4.36
#